data_AF-A0A7R9BWP9-F1
#
_entry.id   AF-A0A7R9BWP9-F1
#
_cell.length_a   1.000
_cell.length_b   1.000
_cell.length_c   1.000
_cell.angle_alpha   90.00
_cell.angle_beta   90.00
_cell.angle_gamma   90.00
#
_symmetry.space_group_name_H-M   'P 1'
#
loop_
_entity.id
_entity.type
_entity.pdbx_description
1 polymer ?
#
loop_
_entity_poly.entity_id
_entity_poly.type
_entity_poly.pdbx_seq_one_letter_code
_entity_poly.pdbx_strand_id
1 'polypeptide(L)'
;MVPDHCAHWLFDISIHHFTAFRSKRMPVNNSGNSGQSSLLVVGLIPWDYTVVVYCPYYTSSTQPWYESHNRLARVPALANHSNCNVDPVEQILIVRSVLPVFGKYEGINWKPLAKHQRELEKGTGWSLETLPEEWKEISRDRNFDELDEQLLEVEMANVPVAFWTSIKTKLSEYNIFPGCGQMPHILELNQNNLVWQTLSTGNATFHLYSAHYDIRPLVSEPTIRIFGMINRLLHPNVDAMCQVWYANDTMPLAVPVVKYRFLRDMDSGTIGNMFSYSIECTVPQSKESEIYPVAVSLVVDQCDKATNLLKLTRDEGPKTSQSLSSIAVCVPRIHFVDGDSPVMLIEFLELVRILGGDNVILYTLDPPSGNPYFERVYEYYQKQGFLHVSRISVPGDGPNTPIRRNAFLSANEDFRRSLDLIAANDCLYKNLHTSDLITIINSNEIIIPAKSHSWQALVKNVTRGKTYSSITFREAIFPMDDELQQLTPGILKYLPKLNTLNRLEFSEDTHHAQSFLKTSQVLKVEGITLPKCLNAYKCSTLLVSPEIASSHHYRYLTEREWERQEKKKIFKDLSLQRFQYRLLSRIERVLQNEQVYIPLIKGYTLKTISLI
;
A
#
# COMPACT_ATOMS: atom_id res chain seq x y z
N MET A 1 -52.72 36.83 -5.39
CA MET A 1 -53.50 36.08 -4.39
C MET A 1 -53.02 34.63 -4.42
N VAL A 2 -52.48 34.14 -3.31
CA VAL A 2 -52.35 32.69 -3.02
C VAL A 2 -53.63 32.30 -2.25
N PRO A 3 -54.22 31.10 -2.45
CA PRO A 3 -53.93 29.92 -1.60
C PRO A 3 -53.76 28.60 -2.42
N ASP A 4 -52.78 27.75 -2.09
CA ASP A 4 -52.86 26.56 -1.22
C ASP A 4 -53.79 25.44 -1.69
N HIS A 5 -53.22 24.27 -2.04
CA HIS A 5 -53.39 23.02 -1.27
C HIS A 5 -52.51 21.85 -1.76
N CYS A 6 -52.09 21.05 -0.78
CA CYS A 6 -51.17 19.91 -0.79
C CYS A 6 -51.68 18.66 -1.53
N ALA A 7 -50.75 17.79 -1.98
CA ALA A 7 -50.89 16.33 -1.85
C ALA A 7 -49.53 15.60 -1.97
N HIS A 8 -49.17 14.89 -0.91
CA HIS A 8 -48.15 13.83 -0.91
C HIS A 8 -48.59 12.63 -1.75
N TRP A 9 -47.68 12.04 -2.53
CA TRP A 9 -47.78 10.64 -2.94
C TRP A 9 -46.41 9.95 -2.80
N LEU A 10 -46.36 9.01 -1.85
CA LEU A 10 -45.38 7.92 -1.79
C LEU A 10 -45.65 6.96 -2.96
N PHE A 11 -44.61 6.53 -3.66
CA PHE A 11 -44.66 5.29 -4.44
C PHE A 11 -43.55 4.35 -3.99
N ASP A 12 -44.02 3.24 -3.42
CA ASP A 12 -43.32 2.01 -3.12
C ASP A 12 -43.19 1.22 -4.44
N ILE A 13 -41.97 0.83 -4.83
CA ILE A 13 -41.77 -0.08 -5.97
C ILE A 13 -40.77 -1.17 -5.57
N SER A 14 -41.35 -2.31 -5.19
CA SER A 14 -40.72 -3.63 -5.17
C SER A 14 -40.67 -4.21 -6.59
N ILE A 15 -39.50 -4.67 -7.06
CA ILE A 15 -39.39 -5.51 -8.27
C ILE A 15 -38.52 -6.74 -7.98
N HIS A 16 -39.18 -7.90 -8.06
CA HIS A 16 -38.60 -9.24 -8.06
C HIS A 16 -38.25 -9.69 -9.50
N HIS A 17 -37.19 -10.51 -9.61
CA HIS A 17 -36.82 -11.43 -10.70
C HIS A 17 -36.61 -10.88 -12.12
N PHE A 18 -35.43 -11.09 -12.73
CA PHE A 18 -35.33 -11.56 -14.12
C PHE A 18 -34.00 -12.27 -14.44
N THR A 19 -34.14 -13.26 -15.32
CA THR A 19 -33.27 -14.38 -15.70
C THR A 19 -32.30 -14.05 -16.86
N ALA A 20 -31.21 -14.83 -16.93
CA ALA A 20 -30.16 -14.77 -17.95
C ALA A 20 -30.64 -15.11 -19.39
N PHE A 21 -30.03 -14.47 -20.40
CA PHE A 21 -30.10 -14.92 -21.80
C PHE A 21 -28.70 -15.11 -22.42
N ARG A 22 -28.46 -16.35 -22.90
CA ARG A 22 -27.33 -16.81 -23.71
C ARG A 22 -27.40 -16.28 -25.15
N SER A 23 -26.25 -15.95 -25.74
CA SER A 23 -26.11 -15.59 -27.16
C SER A 23 -26.25 -16.80 -28.11
N LYS A 24 -27.05 -16.66 -29.17
CA LYS A 24 -26.99 -17.52 -30.38
C LYS A 24 -26.59 -16.64 -31.59
N ARG A 25 -25.66 -17.13 -32.42
CA ARG A 25 -25.23 -16.50 -33.70
C ARG A 25 -26.01 -17.04 -34.90
N MET A 26 -26.03 -16.20 -35.95
CA MET A 26 -26.18 -16.44 -37.42
C MET A 26 -27.51 -15.96 -38.06
N PRO A 27 -27.56 -15.59 -39.36
CA PRO A 27 -26.51 -15.14 -40.31
C PRO A 27 -26.81 -13.74 -40.94
N VAL A 28 -25.79 -13.11 -41.52
CA VAL A 28 -25.84 -11.80 -42.20
C VAL A 28 -26.29 -11.97 -43.65
N ASN A 29 -27.29 -11.19 -44.09
CA ASN A 29 -27.56 -10.92 -45.51
C ASN A 29 -27.52 -9.41 -45.76
N ASN A 30 -26.79 -9.02 -46.81
CA ASN A 30 -26.48 -7.66 -47.21
C ASN A 30 -27.70 -6.89 -47.75
N SER A 31 -27.95 -5.70 -47.21
CA SER A 31 -28.35 -4.52 -47.99
C SER A 31 -28.23 -3.22 -47.17
N GLY A 32 -27.43 -2.28 -47.68
CA GLY A 32 -27.56 -0.82 -47.61
C GLY A 32 -27.86 -0.10 -46.27
N ASN A 33 -26.97 0.84 -45.94
CA ASN A 33 -27.06 1.89 -44.91
C ASN A 33 -26.66 1.50 -43.48
N SER A 34 -25.37 1.72 -43.19
CA SER A 34 -24.77 1.67 -41.86
C SER A 34 -25.18 2.88 -41.02
N GLY A 35 -26.30 2.76 -40.31
CA GLY A 35 -26.57 3.55 -39.10
C GLY A 35 -26.05 2.81 -37.87
N GLN A 36 -24.99 3.32 -37.24
CA GLN A 36 -24.50 2.79 -35.96
C GLN A 36 -25.57 2.97 -34.88
N SER A 37 -26.16 1.85 -34.44
CA SER A 37 -26.99 1.79 -33.23
C SER A 37 -26.06 1.51 -32.05
N SER A 38 -25.79 2.53 -31.23
CA SER A 38 -25.09 2.35 -29.95
C SER A 38 -26.10 1.92 -28.89
N LEU A 39 -25.94 0.70 -28.38
CA LEU A 39 -26.73 0.15 -27.28
C LEU A 39 -26.30 0.84 -25.97
N LEU A 40 -27.18 1.65 -25.38
CA LEU A 40 -26.96 2.26 -24.07
C LEU A 40 -27.32 1.24 -22.98
N VAL A 41 -26.33 0.71 -22.28
CA VAL A 41 -26.56 -0.07 -21.04
C VAL A 41 -26.67 0.93 -19.89
N VAL A 42 -27.89 1.18 -19.41
CA VAL A 42 -28.14 2.00 -18.23
C VAL A 42 -27.98 1.12 -16.99
N GLY A 43 -26.85 1.24 -16.30
CA GLY A 43 -26.69 0.73 -14.94
C GLY A 43 -27.25 1.71 -13.93
N LEU A 44 -28.26 1.31 -13.16
CA LEU A 44 -28.78 2.09 -12.04
C LEU A 44 -27.80 2.03 -10.86
N ILE A 45 -27.23 3.18 -10.47
CA ILE A 45 -26.45 3.36 -9.23
C ILE A 45 -27.34 4.08 -8.21
N PRO A 46 -27.45 3.62 -6.95
CA PRO A 46 -28.22 4.35 -5.94
C PRO A 46 -27.40 5.51 -5.35
N TRP A 47 -27.83 6.74 -5.68
CA TRP A 47 -27.78 8.01 -4.96
C TRP A 47 -26.41 8.60 -4.52
N ASP A 48 -26.27 9.91 -4.80
CA ASP A 48 -25.16 10.85 -4.54
C ASP A 48 -23.94 10.87 -5.49
N TYR A 49 -24.18 10.71 -6.80
CA TYR A 49 -23.22 11.17 -7.81
C TYR A 49 -23.92 11.93 -8.94
N THR A 50 -23.54 13.19 -9.17
CA THR A 50 -23.82 13.89 -10.43
C THR A 50 -22.84 13.36 -11.48
N VAL A 51 -23.32 12.49 -12.37
CA VAL A 51 -22.56 12.07 -13.56
C VAL A 51 -22.70 13.17 -14.62
N VAL A 52 -21.61 13.88 -14.92
CA VAL A 52 -21.54 14.74 -16.11
C VAL A 52 -21.08 13.86 -17.28
N VAL A 53 -22.02 13.55 -18.17
CA VAL A 53 -21.73 12.86 -19.43
C VAL A 53 -21.24 13.91 -20.44
N TYR A 54 -20.00 13.79 -20.90
CA TYR A 54 -19.50 14.57 -22.04
C TYR A 54 -19.88 13.86 -23.35
N CYS A 55 -20.67 14.52 -24.20
CA CYS A 55 -20.79 14.17 -25.61
C CYS A 55 -19.76 15.01 -26.40
N PRO A 56 -18.77 14.41 -27.07
CA PRO A 56 -17.91 15.15 -27.98
C PRO A 56 -18.69 15.45 -29.26
N TYR A 57 -19.03 16.72 -29.49
CA TYR A 57 -19.44 17.19 -30.81
C TYR A 57 -18.22 17.25 -31.72
N TYR A 58 -18.20 16.36 -32.73
CA TYR A 58 -17.32 16.47 -33.89
C TYR A 58 -17.76 17.67 -34.73
N THR A 59 -16.87 18.63 -34.96
CA THR A 59 -16.97 19.55 -36.10
C THR A 59 -15.95 19.14 -37.15
N SER A 60 -16.48 18.74 -38.30
CA SER A 60 -15.77 18.36 -39.52
C SER A 60 -15.09 19.57 -40.18
N SER A 61 -13.79 19.47 -40.45
CA SER A 61 -13.20 20.00 -41.68
C SER A 61 -11.97 19.18 -42.11
N THR A 62 -12.16 18.51 -43.25
CA THR A 62 -11.15 18.13 -44.26
C THR A 62 -10.21 19.31 -44.57
N GLN A 63 -8.91 19.24 -44.89
CA GLN A 63 -8.03 18.21 -45.47
C GLN A 63 -6.54 18.72 -45.38
N PRO A 64 -5.49 18.07 -45.96
CA PRO A 64 -4.17 17.85 -45.33
C PRO A 64 -3.03 18.79 -45.81
N TRP A 65 -1.78 18.64 -45.30
CA TRP A 65 -0.50 18.56 -46.05
C TRP A 65 0.78 18.62 -45.16
N TYR A 66 1.88 18.21 -45.79
CA TYR A 66 3.23 17.78 -45.36
C TYR A 66 4.22 18.81 -44.73
N GLU A 67 5.19 18.24 -43.98
CA GLU A 67 6.66 18.55 -43.84
C GLU A 67 7.26 19.98 -43.69
N SER A 68 7.92 20.18 -42.53
CA SER A 68 9.36 20.47 -42.34
C SER A 68 9.98 21.90 -42.43
N HIS A 69 10.92 22.14 -41.48
CA HIS A 69 12.10 23.03 -41.43
C HIS A 69 12.01 24.57 -41.20
N ASN A 70 12.62 24.97 -40.07
CA ASN A 70 13.52 26.12 -39.82
C ASN A 70 13.30 27.47 -40.53
N ARG A 71 13.07 28.55 -39.74
CA ARG A 71 13.99 29.71 -39.61
C ARG A 71 13.50 30.77 -38.62
N LEU A 72 14.49 31.38 -37.96
CA LEU A 72 14.45 32.55 -37.08
C LEU A 72 13.76 33.78 -37.71
N ALA A 73 13.04 34.55 -36.89
CA ALA A 73 13.34 35.95 -36.51
C ALA A 73 12.12 36.91 -36.46
N ARG A 74 12.10 37.65 -35.35
CA ARG A 74 11.62 39.04 -35.15
C ARG A 74 10.12 39.34 -35.10
N VAL A 75 9.72 39.69 -33.88
CA VAL A 75 8.63 40.59 -33.49
C VAL A 75 8.61 41.86 -34.36
N PRO A 76 7.40 42.35 -34.70
CA PRO A 76 7.06 43.75 -34.52
C PRO A 76 5.84 43.91 -33.60
N ALA A 77 5.94 44.88 -32.70
CA ALA A 77 4.85 45.37 -31.86
C ALA A 77 3.89 46.28 -32.65
N LEU A 78 2.67 46.46 -32.08
CA LEU A 78 1.56 47.37 -32.43
C LEU A 78 0.55 46.78 -33.43
N ALA A 79 -0.78 46.86 -33.24
CA ALA A 79 -1.62 47.44 -32.20
C ALA A 79 -3.05 46.86 -32.32
N ASN A 80 -3.82 46.92 -31.22
CA ASN A 80 -5.28 46.92 -31.14
C ASN A 80 -6.08 46.09 -32.15
N HIS A 81 -6.48 44.89 -31.73
CA HIS A 81 -7.85 44.42 -31.99
C HIS A 81 -8.41 43.75 -30.75
N SER A 82 -9.30 44.50 -30.09
CA SER A 82 -10.33 44.03 -29.17
C SER A 82 -11.22 43.00 -29.86
N ASN A 83 -11.16 41.74 -29.41
CA ASN A 83 -12.21 40.71 -29.38
C ASN A 83 -11.60 39.29 -29.48
N CYS A 84 -11.03 38.82 -28.38
CA CYS A 84 -10.91 37.39 -28.09
C CYS A 84 -11.44 37.16 -26.67
N ASN A 85 -12.74 36.89 -26.56
CA ASN A 85 -13.32 36.29 -25.36
C ASN A 85 -12.88 34.83 -25.34
N VAL A 86 -11.95 34.50 -24.45
CA VAL A 86 -11.70 33.13 -24.01
C VAL A 86 -12.69 32.85 -22.88
N ASP A 87 -13.45 31.77 -23.00
CA ASP A 87 -14.52 31.38 -22.07
C ASP A 87 -13.97 31.10 -20.64
N PRO A 88 -14.62 31.51 -19.54
CA PRO A 88 -14.08 31.41 -18.18
C PRO A 88 -14.19 30.01 -17.54
N VAL A 89 -14.43 28.94 -18.30
CA VAL A 89 -14.75 27.61 -17.75
C VAL A 89 -13.51 26.75 -17.47
N GLU A 90 -12.33 27.10 -17.97
CA GLU A 90 -11.12 26.27 -17.78
C GLU A 90 -10.30 26.59 -16.50
N GLN A 91 -10.68 27.58 -15.69
CA GLN A 91 -9.95 27.94 -14.46
C GLN A 91 -10.56 27.42 -13.16
N ILE A 92 -11.63 26.61 -13.21
CA ILE A 92 -12.34 26.11 -12.00
C ILE A 92 -11.85 24.71 -11.56
N LEU A 93 -10.76 24.18 -12.14
CA LEU A 93 -10.32 22.79 -11.90
C LEU A 93 -9.00 22.59 -11.14
N ILE A 94 -8.47 23.62 -10.45
CA ILE A 94 -7.23 23.48 -9.65
C ILE A 94 -7.46 23.60 -8.12
N VAL A 95 -8.67 23.95 -7.66
CA VAL A 95 -8.93 24.14 -6.21
C VAL A 95 -9.50 22.88 -5.53
N ARG A 96 -9.96 21.88 -6.29
CA ARG A 96 -10.51 20.62 -5.71
C ARG A 96 -9.50 19.50 -5.50
N SER A 97 -8.28 19.63 -6.00
CA SER A 97 -7.22 18.61 -5.86
C SER A 97 -6.30 18.82 -4.64
N VAL A 98 -6.48 19.90 -3.87
CA VAL A 98 -5.61 20.22 -2.71
C VAL A 98 -6.33 20.12 -1.35
N LEU A 99 -7.60 19.69 -1.30
CA LEU A 99 -8.36 19.57 -0.05
C LEU A 99 -8.80 18.13 0.27
N PRO A 100 -7.89 17.25 0.69
CA PRO A 100 -8.23 16.20 1.65
C PRO A 100 -7.58 16.38 3.04
N VAL A 101 -6.81 17.43 3.29
CA VAL A 101 -6.01 17.54 4.54
C VAL A 101 -6.54 18.62 5.50
N PHE A 102 -7.84 18.74 5.77
CA PHE A 102 -8.31 19.56 6.93
C PHE A 102 -9.63 19.05 7.50
N GLY A 103 -9.55 17.98 8.29
CA GLY A 103 -10.63 17.57 9.21
C GLY A 103 -10.58 18.36 10.50
N LYS A 104 -10.93 19.66 10.49
CA LYS A 104 -11.15 20.45 11.72
C LYS A 104 -11.81 21.82 11.49
N TYR A 105 -13.02 21.87 10.92
CA TYR A 105 -13.83 23.09 10.94
C TYR A 105 -15.34 22.77 11.05
N GLU A 106 -15.77 22.32 12.23
CA GLU A 106 -17.18 22.44 12.62
C GLU A 106 -17.42 23.88 13.10
N GLY A 107 -18.20 24.66 12.37
CA GLY A 107 -18.60 26.03 12.76
C GLY A 107 -18.66 27.08 11.66
N ILE A 108 -18.22 26.79 10.42
CA ILE A 108 -18.27 27.76 9.33
C ILE A 108 -19.71 27.93 8.83
N ASN A 109 -20.23 29.16 8.91
CA ASN A 109 -21.54 29.53 8.36
C ASN A 109 -21.44 29.61 6.84
N TRP A 110 -22.03 28.64 6.12
CA TRP A 110 -21.94 28.50 4.66
C TRP A 110 -22.84 29.46 3.85
N LYS A 111 -23.63 30.32 4.51
CA LYS A 111 -24.50 31.30 3.82
C LYS A 111 -23.77 32.33 2.92
N PRO A 112 -22.51 32.73 3.16
CA PRO A 112 -21.75 33.60 2.26
C PRO A 112 -21.40 32.93 0.92
N LEU A 113 -21.25 31.60 0.89
CA LEU A 113 -20.80 30.85 -0.29
C LEU A 113 -21.82 30.93 -1.44
N ALA A 114 -23.12 30.85 -1.12
CA ALA A 114 -24.19 30.96 -2.10
C ALA A 114 -24.35 32.39 -2.67
N LYS A 115 -23.92 33.41 -1.93
CA LYS A 115 -23.91 34.81 -2.39
C LYS A 115 -22.70 35.08 -3.30
N HIS A 116 -21.54 34.51 -2.99
CA HIS A 116 -20.31 34.62 -3.79
C HIS A 116 -20.39 33.86 -5.12
N GLN A 117 -21.08 32.72 -5.16
CA GLN A 117 -21.27 31.97 -6.41
C GLN A 117 -22.09 32.73 -7.47
N ARG A 118 -23.01 33.61 -7.04
CA ARG A 118 -23.74 34.52 -7.95
C ARG A 118 -22.91 35.70 -8.44
N GLU A 119 -21.78 36.01 -7.80
CA GLU A 119 -20.86 37.07 -8.27
C GLU A 119 -19.81 36.51 -9.24
N LEU A 120 -19.43 35.24 -9.08
CA LEU A 120 -18.59 34.50 -10.04
C LEU A 120 -19.25 34.37 -11.42
N GLU A 121 -20.58 34.23 -11.49
CA GLU A 121 -21.35 34.22 -12.74
C GLU A 121 -21.37 35.57 -13.47
N LYS A 122 -20.89 36.66 -12.83
CA LYS A 122 -20.89 38.03 -13.40
C LYS A 122 -19.55 38.46 -14.02
N GLY A 123 -18.58 37.56 -14.15
CA GLY A 123 -17.39 37.79 -14.98
C GLY A 123 -16.47 38.92 -14.50
N THR A 124 -16.36 39.14 -13.19
CA THR A 124 -15.36 40.07 -12.64
C THR A 124 -14.06 39.31 -12.33
N GLY A 125 -12.96 39.71 -12.97
CA GLY A 125 -11.64 39.12 -12.77
C GLY A 125 -11.14 39.28 -11.33
N TRP A 126 -10.36 38.30 -10.87
CA TRP A 126 -9.82 38.27 -9.52
C TRP A 126 -8.81 39.41 -9.30
N SER A 127 -9.05 40.25 -8.29
CA SER A 127 -8.07 41.17 -7.71
C SER A 127 -7.72 40.66 -6.32
N LEU A 128 -6.44 40.68 -5.93
CA LEU A 128 -5.98 40.35 -4.57
C LEU A 128 -6.69 41.19 -3.49
N GLU A 129 -7.28 42.33 -3.86
CA GLU A 129 -7.99 43.22 -2.96
C GLU A 129 -9.40 42.72 -2.60
N THR A 130 -10.01 41.84 -3.41
CA THR A 130 -11.39 41.34 -3.21
C THR A 130 -11.49 40.04 -2.40
N LEU A 131 -10.36 39.45 -2.00
CA LEU A 131 -10.36 38.30 -1.08
C LEU A 131 -10.83 38.71 0.33
N PRO A 132 -11.60 37.86 1.04
CA PRO A 132 -11.88 38.07 2.46
C PRO A 132 -10.56 38.16 3.25
N GLU A 133 -10.49 39.03 4.26
CA GLU A 133 -9.24 39.24 5.04
C GLU A 133 -8.69 37.93 5.65
N GLU A 134 -9.56 36.98 6.02
CA GLU A 134 -9.20 35.64 6.49
C GLU A 134 -8.34 34.85 5.47
N TRP A 135 -8.54 35.05 4.17
CA TRP A 135 -7.77 34.40 3.10
C TRP A 135 -6.55 35.23 2.67
N LYS A 136 -6.56 36.53 2.94
CA LYS A 136 -5.37 37.38 2.82
C LYS A 136 -4.36 37.06 3.91
N GLU A 137 -4.78 36.63 5.10
CA GLU A 137 -3.88 36.10 6.13
C GLU A 137 -3.26 34.76 5.69
N ILE A 138 -4.06 33.79 5.23
CA ILE A 138 -3.55 32.48 4.76
C ILE A 138 -2.57 32.59 3.57
N SER A 139 -2.71 33.61 2.73
CA SER A 139 -1.81 33.84 1.60
C SER A 139 -0.57 34.68 1.93
N ARG A 140 -0.59 35.45 3.02
CA ARG A 140 0.55 36.27 3.47
C ARG A 140 1.51 35.56 4.41
N ASP A 141 1.08 34.49 5.09
CA ASP A 141 1.82 33.88 6.21
C ASP A 141 2.49 32.52 5.92
N ARG A 142 2.57 32.06 4.66
CA ARG A 142 3.39 30.89 4.34
C ARG A 142 4.62 31.29 3.56
N ASN A 143 5.65 31.65 4.30
CA ASN A 143 7.00 31.55 3.80
C ASN A 143 7.21 30.07 3.42
N PHE A 144 7.48 29.77 2.14
CA PHE A 144 7.73 28.39 1.68
C PHE A 144 8.93 27.75 2.39
N ASP A 145 9.76 28.56 3.07
CA ASP A 145 10.87 28.12 3.92
C ASP A 145 10.41 27.50 5.26
N GLU A 146 9.17 27.75 5.70
CA GLU A 146 8.53 27.13 6.86
C GLU A 146 7.50 26.09 6.40
N LEU A 147 7.92 25.10 5.61
CA LEU A 147 7.13 23.87 5.54
C LEU A 147 7.06 23.28 6.95
N ASP A 148 5.84 22.97 7.41
CA ASP A 148 5.62 22.30 8.69
C ASP A 148 6.37 20.96 8.67
N GLU A 149 7.43 20.87 9.46
CA GLU A 149 8.28 19.69 9.60
C GLU A 149 7.44 18.44 9.88
N GLN A 150 6.35 18.57 10.62
CA GLN A 150 5.44 17.46 10.94
C GLN A 150 4.69 16.96 9.70
N LEU A 151 4.25 17.87 8.82
CA LEU A 151 3.59 17.49 7.57
C LEU A 151 4.58 16.80 6.64
N LEU A 152 5.80 17.33 6.53
CA LEU A 152 6.87 16.73 5.74
C LEU A 152 7.25 15.34 6.24
N GLU A 153 7.32 15.11 7.56
CA GLU A 153 7.60 13.78 8.10
C GLU A 153 6.51 12.76 7.78
N VAL A 154 5.25 13.20 7.71
CA VAL A 154 4.12 12.35 7.33
C VAL A 154 4.16 12.02 5.84
N GLU A 155 4.43 13.01 4.98
CA GLU A 155 4.48 12.82 3.53
C GLU A 155 5.73 12.06 3.08
N MET A 156 6.88 12.33 3.71
CA MET A 156 8.18 11.76 3.38
C MET A 156 8.68 10.83 4.49
N ALA A 157 7.86 9.83 4.84
CA ALA A 157 8.12 8.95 5.99
C ALA A 157 9.47 8.20 5.94
N ASN A 158 10.08 8.03 4.76
CA ASN A 158 11.40 7.43 4.58
C ASN A 158 12.56 8.44 4.53
N VAL A 159 12.31 9.73 4.76
CA VAL A 159 13.32 10.79 4.87
C VAL A 159 13.38 11.28 6.31
N PRO A 160 14.57 11.48 6.89
CA PRO A 160 14.70 11.93 8.28
C PRO A 160 14.64 13.47 8.33
N VAL A 161 13.45 14.05 8.19
CA VAL A 161 13.24 15.50 8.06
C VAL A 161 13.76 16.27 9.27
N ALA A 162 13.42 15.87 10.50
CA ALA A 162 13.93 16.54 11.71
C ALA A 162 15.47 16.57 11.78
N PHE A 163 16.12 15.46 11.40
CA PHE A 163 17.58 15.40 11.34
C PHE A 163 18.13 16.36 10.26
N TRP A 164 17.51 16.36 9.08
CA TRP A 164 17.89 17.24 7.99
C TRP A 164 17.79 18.72 8.38
N THR A 165 16.69 19.12 9.03
CA THR A 165 16.50 20.50 9.55
C THR A 165 17.61 20.86 10.54
N SER A 166 17.92 19.96 11.49
CA SER A 166 18.98 20.15 12.48
C SER A 166 20.35 20.38 11.84
N ILE A 167 20.74 19.56 10.85
CA ILE A 167 22.02 19.73 10.17
C ILE A 167 22.05 21.01 9.33
N LYS A 168 20.97 21.34 8.61
CA LYS A 168 20.86 22.60 7.85
C LYS A 168 21.10 23.81 8.75
N THR A 169 20.46 23.84 9.92
CA THR A 169 20.63 24.91 10.91
C THR A 169 22.08 24.99 11.40
N LYS A 170 22.70 23.86 11.77
CA LYS A 170 24.11 23.82 12.19
C LYS A 170 25.05 24.32 11.10
N LEU A 171 24.91 23.86 9.86
CA LEU A 171 25.78 24.30 8.76
C LEU A 171 25.70 25.82 8.54
N SER A 172 24.49 26.38 8.64
CA SER A 172 24.25 27.82 8.53
C SER A 172 24.80 28.60 9.72
N GLU A 173 24.54 28.17 10.95
CA GLU A 173 24.97 28.84 12.19
C GLU A 173 26.50 28.94 12.28
N TYR A 174 27.20 27.88 11.87
CA TYR A 174 28.65 27.80 11.95
C TYR A 174 29.37 28.16 10.63
N ASN A 175 28.65 28.59 9.59
CA ASN A 175 29.19 28.86 8.25
C ASN A 175 30.07 27.71 7.69
N ILE A 176 29.63 26.47 7.88
CA ILE A 176 30.36 25.28 7.46
C ILE A 176 29.95 24.93 6.02
N PHE A 177 30.94 24.78 5.14
CA PHE A 177 30.77 24.33 3.76
C PHE A 177 31.51 23.00 3.56
N PRO A 178 30.82 21.84 3.64
CA PRO A 178 31.47 20.55 3.47
C PRO A 178 32.07 20.43 2.06
N GLY A 179 33.38 20.18 1.98
CA GLY A 179 34.08 20.00 0.70
C GLY A 179 33.92 18.60 0.09
N CYS A 180 33.35 17.65 0.84
CA CYS A 180 33.18 16.24 0.48
C CYS A 180 31.90 15.74 1.14
N GLY A 181 31.11 14.93 0.43
CA GLY A 181 29.93 14.26 1.00
C GLY A 181 28.87 15.25 1.46
N GLN A 182 28.45 16.15 0.58
CA GLN A 182 27.44 17.16 0.90
C GLN A 182 26.05 16.51 1.05
N MET A 183 25.36 16.86 2.13
CA MET A 183 23.98 16.43 2.34
C MET A 183 23.06 17.10 1.30
N PRO A 184 22.15 16.35 0.64
CA PRO A 184 21.19 16.95 -0.28
C PRO A 184 20.25 17.90 0.44
N HIS A 185 19.84 18.97 -0.24
CA HIS A 185 18.63 19.67 0.17
C HIS A 185 17.41 18.76 -0.06
N ILE A 186 16.39 18.83 0.80
CA ILE A 186 15.21 17.95 0.69
C ILE A 186 14.51 18.06 -0.68
N LEU A 187 14.51 19.27 -1.26
CA LEU A 187 13.98 19.57 -2.60
C LEU A 187 14.86 19.07 -3.76
N GLU A 188 16.10 18.67 -3.49
CA GLU A 188 17.04 18.11 -4.47
C GLU A 188 17.12 16.58 -4.42
N LEU A 189 16.33 15.96 -3.53
CA LEU A 189 16.21 14.51 -3.50
C LEU A 189 15.59 14.04 -4.82
N ASN A 190 16.25 13.10 -5.50
CA ASN A 190 15.73 12.47 -6.70
C ASN A 190 14.64 11.47 -6.32
N GLN A 191 13.43 11.97 -6.11
CA GLN A 191 12.27 11.12 -5.81
C GLN A 191 11.72 10.50 -7.10
N ASN A 192 11.39 9.22 -7.02
CA ASN A 192 10.57 8.52 -8.00
C ASN A 192 9.22 8.22 -7.34
N ASN A 193 8.18 8.87 -7.85
CA ASN A 193 6.83 8.82 -7.29
C ASN A 193 6.82 9.37 -5.86
N LEU A 194 6.13 8.73 -4.92
CA LEU A 194 5.98 9.21 -3.54
C LEU A 194 6.92 8.54 -2.52
N VAL A 195 7.44 7.36 -2.82
CA VAL A 195 8.09 6.50 -1.80
C VAL A 195 9.49 6.04 -2.17
N TRP A 196 9.91 6.18 -3.43
CA TRP A 196 11.23 5.72 -3.88
C TRP A 196 12.18 6.90 -4.04
N GLN A 197 13.43 6.70 -3.64
CA GLN A 197 14.52 7.64 -3.94
C GLN A 197 15.46 7.01 -4.95
N THR A 198 16.07 7.83 -5.82
CA THR A 198 16.78 7.31 -6.99
C THR A 198 18.24 7.71 -7.00
N LEU A 199 19.10 6.72 -7.26
CA LEU A 199 20.47 6.92 -7.70
C LEU A 199 20.59 6.38 -9.13
N SER A 200 20.94 7.25 -10.06
CA SER A 200 21.22 6.88 -11.45
C SER A 200 22.72 6.92 -11.70
N THR A 201 23.28 5.80 -12.14
CA THR A 201 24.67 5.71 -12.57
C THR A 201 24.72 5.42 -14.07
N GLY A 202 25.88 5.57 -14.70
CA GLY A 202 26.05 5.17 -16.10
C GLY A 202 25.77 3.68 -16.33
N ASN A 203 25.76 2.88 -15.26
CA ASN A 203 25.49 1.46 -15.32
C ASN A 203 24.07 1.09 -14.87
N ALA A 204 23.64 1.51 -13.69
CA ALA A 204 22.38 1.06 -13.10
C ALA A 204 21.61 2.22 -12.47
N THR A 205 20.30 2.08 -12.45
CA THR A 205 19.38 2.91 -11.69
C THR A 205 18.90 2.12 -10.50
N PHE A 206 19.12 2.69 -9.32
CA PHE A 206 18.68 2.17 -8.03
C PHE A 206 17.45 2.94 -7.60
N HIS A 207 16.36 2.22 -7.33
CA HIS A 207 15.16 2.74 -6.69
C HIS A 207 15.15 2.24 -5.25
N LEU A 208 15.48 3.12 -4.31
CA LEU A 208 15.65 2.83 -2.91
C LEU A 208 14.34 3.09 -2.15
N TYR A 209 13.91 2.11 -1.35
CA TYR A 209 12.64 2.17 -0.61
C TYR A 209 12.87 2.54 0.86
N SER A 210 13.66 1.73 1.56
CA SER A 210 13.88 1.84 3.00
C SER A 210 15.28 1.39 3.40
N ALA A 211 15.74 1.83 4.57
CA ALA A 211 17.05 1.47 5.10
C ALA A 211 16.96 1.17 6.60
N HIS A 212 17.67 0.11 7.03
CA HIS A 212 17.58 -0.42 8.39
C HIS A 212 18.97 -0.63 8.98
N TYR A 213 19.14 -0.31 10.26
CA TYR A 213 20.41 -0.52 10.98
C TYR A 213 20.37 -1.83 11.77
N ASP A 214 21.06 -2.86 11.27
CA ASP A 214 21.06 -4.21 11.84
C ASP A 214 22.22 -4.41 12.80
N ILE A 215 21.90 -4.37 14.10
CA ILE A 215 22.81 -4.57 15.23
C ILE A 215 22.49 -5.84 16.03
N ARG A 216 21.81 -6.80 15.42
CA ARG A 216 21.51 -8.06 16.11
C ARG A 216 22.83 -8.74 16.54
N PRO A 217 22.91 -9.35 17.74
CA PRO A 217 24.14 -9.97 18.23
C PRO A 217 24.74 -11.07 17.33
N LEU A 218 23.94 -11.63 16.43
CA LEU A 218 24.38 -12.67 15.48
C LEU A 218 25.01 -12.12 14.20
N VAL A 219 24.96 -10.80 13.99
CA VAL A 219 25.67 -10.13 12.90
C VAL A 219 27.10 -9.86 13.38
N SER A 220 28.09 -10.21 12.57
CA SER A 220 29.50 -10.05 12.93
C SER A 220 29.89 -8.59 13.15
N GLU A 221 29.34 -7.69 12.34
CA GLU A 221 29.57 -6.25 12.38
C GLU A 221 28.26 -5.51 12.08
N PRO A 222 27.96 -4.39 12.75
CA PRO A 222 26.79 -3.58 12.46
C PRO A 222 26.66 -3.28 10.98
N THR A 223 25.49 -3.58 10.43
CA THR A 223 25.27 -3.52 8.98
C THR A 223 24.05 -2.67 8.67
N ILE A 224 24.23 -1.64 7.84
CA ILE A 224 23.11 -0.94 7.22
C ILE A 224 22.62 -1.76 6.03
N ARG A 225 21.31 -1.97 5.97
CA ARG A 225 20.65 -2.74 4.90
C ARG A 225 19.63 -1.85 4.21
N ILE A 226 19.90 -1.53 2.95
CA ILE A 226 19.02 -0.73 2.11
C ILE A 226 18.23 -1.65 1.19
N PHE A 227 16.91 -1.60 1.26
CA PHE A 227 16.03 -2.35 0.37
C PHE A 227 15.65 -1.48 -0.82
N GLY A 228 15.83 -2.02 -2.02
CA GLY A 228 15.53 -1.29 -3.25
C GLY A 228 15.41 -2.20 -4.47
N MET A 229 14.91 -1.64 -5.56
CA MET A 229 14.85 -2.29 -6.86
C MET A 229 15.89 -1.71 -7.82
N ILE A 230 16.57 -2.56 -8.58
CA ILE A 230 17.65 -2.16 -9.50
C ILE A 230 17.33 -2.64 -10.91
N ASN A 231 17.49 -1.77 -11.92
CA ASN A 231 17.20 -2.04 -13.33
C ASN A 231 18.30 -2.86 -14.07
N ARG A 232 19.04 -3.72 -13.35
CA ARG A 232 20.03 -4.63 -13.94
C ARG A 232 19.89 -6.04 -13.38
N LEU A 233 20.14 -7.00 -14.26
CA LEU A 233 20.35 -8.39 -13.87
C LEU A 233 21.70 -8.59 -13.21
N LEU A 234 21.70 -9.44 -12.18
CA LEU A 234 22.84 -10.22 -11.70
C LEU A 234 24.10 -9.39 -11.47
N HIS A 235 24.21 -8.90 -10.23
CA HIS A 235 25.32 -8.12 -9.70
C HIS A 235 25.48 -6.76 -10.39
N PRO A 236 24.88 -5.68 -9.84
CA PRO A 236 25.22 -4.34 -10.30
C PRO A 236 26.74 -4.16 -10.16
N ASN A 237 27.43 -4.02 -11.30
CA ASN A 237 28.86 -3.71 -11.34
C ASN A 237 29.03 -2.21 -11.09
N VAL A 238 28.70 -1.79 -9.87
CA VAL A 238 28.78 -0.42 -9.38
C VAL A 238 29.46 -0.50 -8.04
N ASP A 239 30.64 0.09 -7.92
CA ASP A 239 31.36 0.19 -6.65
C ASP A 239 30.79 1.37 -5.85
N ALA A 240 29.54 1.25 -5.41
CA ALA A 240 28.87 2.31 -4.68
C ALA A 240 29.38 2.41 -3.23
N MET A 241 29.20 3.60 -2.66
CA MET A 241 29.52 3.91 -1.27
C MET A 241 28.25 4.31 -0.53
N CYS A 242 28.15 3.91 0.75
CA CYS A 242 27.19 4.46 1.69
C CYS A 242 27.81 5.66 2.42
N GLN A 243 27.20 6.83 2.29
CA GLN A 243 27.41 7.97 3.17
C GLN A 243 26.50 7.82 4.39
N VAL A 244 27.10 7.51 5.54
CA VAL A 244 26.40 7.22 6.79
C VAL A 244 26.40 8.47 7.67
N TRP A 245 25.21 8.91 8.07
CA TRP A 245 25.02 10.16 8.80
C TRP A 245 24.70 9.89 10.27
N TYR A 246 25.34 10.65 11.16
CA TYR A 246 25.10 10.62 12.60
C TYR A 246 24.48 11.95 13.04
N ALA A 247 23.66 11.93 14.11
CA ALA A 247 22.85 13.08 14.54
C ALA A 247 23.65 14.38 14.78
N ASN A 248 24.92 14.25 15.18
CA ASN A 248 25.77 15.37 15.55
C ASN A 248 26.85 15.72 14.53
N ASP A 249 26.98 14.92 13.47
CA ASP A 249 28.07 15.07 12.51
C ASP A 249 27.60 15.87 11.30
N THR A 250 28.41 16.84 10.88
CA THR A 250 28.16 17.67 9.70
C THR A 250 28.70 17.06 8.40
N MET A 251 29.43 15.94 8.51
CA MET A 251 29.97 15.17 7.39
C MET A 251 29.63 13.70 7.56
N PRO A 252 29.38 12.96 6.47
CA PRO A 252 29.06 11.54 6.55
C PRO A 252 30.32 10.69 6.70
N LEU A 253 30.17 9.54 7.36
CA LEU A 253 31.13 8.45 7.28
C LEU A 253 30.89 7.68 5.98
N ALA A 254 31.85 7.72 5.05
CA ALA A 254 31.77 6.95 3.82
C ALA A 254 32.27 5.51 4.06
N VAL A 255 31.43 4.51 3.75
CA VAL A 255 31.79 3.08 3.79
C VAL A 255 31.40 2.40 2.47
N PRO A 256 32.19 1.43 1.98
CA PRO A 256 31.85 0.74 0.74
C PRO A 256 30.61 -0.13 0.90
N VAL A 257 29.83 -0.27 -0.18
CA VAL A 257 28.85 -1.35 -0.29
C VAL A 257 29.60 -2.67 -0.35
N VAL A 258 29.43 -3.51 0.66
CA VAL A 258 30.11 -4.80 0.74
C VAL A 258 29.38 -5.89 -0.02
N LYS A 259 28.07 -5.74 -0.23
CA LYS A 259 27.27 -6.74 -0.92
C LYS A 259 25.96 -6.21 -1.50
N TYR A 260 25.70 -6.59 -2.76
CA TYR A 260 24.38 -6.56 -3.38
C TYR A 260 23.74 -7.93 -3.28
N ARG A 261 22.85 -8.11 -2.31
CA ARG A 261 22.16 -9.38 -2.10
C ARG A 261 20.81 -9.36 -2.78
N PHE A 262 20.66 -10.19 -3.80
CA PHE A 262 19.38 -10.42 -4.43
C PHE A 262 18.37 -11.00 -3.42
N LEU A 263 17.12 -10.55 -3.42
CA LEU A 263 16.14 -11.06 -2.43
C LEU A 263 15.56 -12.42 -2.82
N ARG A 264 15.49 -12.77 -4.11
CA ARG A 264 14.92 -14.04 -4.60
C ARG A 264 15.98 -14.93 -5.25
N ASP A 265 16.53 -15.97 -4.65
CA ASP A 265 17.53 -16.78 -5.39
C ASP A 265 16.99 -17.23 -6.79
N MET A 266 17.64 -16.77 -7.87
CA MET A 266 17.21 -17.00 -9.26
C MET A 266 18.31 -17.78 -9.98
N ASP A 267 17.96 -18.91 -10.60
CA ASP A 267 18.89 -19.74 -11.37
C ASP A 267 19.14 -19.20 -12.79
N SER A 268 18.26 -18.32 -13.31
CA SER A 268 18.46 -17.60 -14.58
C SER A 268 17.51 -16.42 -14.67
N GLY A 269 18.01 -15.25 -15.06
CA GLY A 269 17.19 -14.04 -15.23
C GLY A 269 17.15 -13.57 -16.67
N THR A 270 15.98 -13.13 -17.14
CA THR A 270 15.75 -12.45 -18.42
C THR A 270 16.15 -10.98 -18.33
N ILE A 271 16.93 -10.50 -19.29
CA ILE A 271 17.46 -9.13 -19.35
C ILE A 271 16.30 -8.16 -19.56
N GLY A 272 16.21 -7.11 -18.72
CA GLY A 272 15.27 -6.00 -18.89
C GLY A 272 14.31 -5.73 -17.71
N ASN A 273 14.28 -6.57 -16.67
CA ASN A 273 13.39 -6.39 -15.51
C ASN A 273 14.08 -5.65 -14.34
N MET A 274 13.30 -4.93 -13.54
CA MET A 274 13.76 -4.44 -12.22
C MET A 274 13.64 -5.55 -11.19
N PHE A 275 14.66 -5.70 -10.36
CA PHE A 275 14.68 -6.75 -9.33
C PHE A 275 14.96 -6.21 -7.94
N SER A 276 14.51 -6.92 -6.92
CA SER A 276 14.67 -6.53 -5.52
C SER A 276 16.00 -6.99 -4.90
N TYR A 277 16.66 -6.06 -4.22
CA TYR A 277 17.95 -6.24 -3.57
C TYR A 277 17.95 -5.72 -2.14
N SER A 278 18.79 -6.33 -1.31
CA SER A 278 19.35 -5.77 -0.08
C SER A 278 20.77 -5.32 -0.36
N ILE A 279 21.02 -4.02 -0.25
CA ILE A 279 22.34 -3.40 -0.37
C ILE A 279 22.93 -3.30 1.04
N GLU A 280 24.07 -3.94 1.27
CA GLU A 280 24.67 -4.08 2.60
C GLU A 280 25.91 -3.19 2.73
N CYS A 281 25.94 -2.36 3.76
CA CYS A 281 27.06 -1.49 4.13
C CYS A 281 27.47 -1.75 5.57
N THR A 282 28.70 -2.24 5.80
CA THR A 282 29.20 -2.51 7.15
C THR A 282 29.71 -1.21 7.76
N VAL A 283 29.22 -0.89 8.95
CA VAL A 283 29.61 0.31 9.69
C VAL A 283 30.64 -0.09 10.74
N PRO A 284 31.87 0.45 10.70
CA PRO A 284 32.86 0.19 11.74
C PRO A 284 32.38 0.82 13.05
N GLN A 285 31.94 0.01 13.99
CA GLN A 285 31.52 0.51 15.30
C GLN A 285 32.64 0.26 16.32
N SER A 286 33.05 1.30 17.05
CA SER A 286 33.75 1.08 18.32
C SER A 286 32.74 0.53 19.31
N LYS A 287 33.04 -0.63 19.91
CA LYS A 287 32.19 -1.35 20.88
C LYS A 287 31.76 -0.54 22.13
N GLU A 288 32.13 0.74 22.20
CA GLU A 288 32.05 1.62 23.37
C GLU A 288 31.16 2.86 23.17
N SER A 289 30.67 3.17 21.96
CA SER A 289 29.89 4.39 21.71
C SER A 289 28.40 4.11 21.49
N GLU A 290 27.56 4.69 22.35
CA GLU A 290 26.08 4.76 22.22
C GLU A 290 25.62 5.66 21.05
N ILE A 291 26.47 5.89 20.05
CA ILE A 291 26.21 6.78 18.92
C ILE A 291 25.74 5.93 17.74
N TYR A 292 24.56 6.23 17.23
CA TYR A 292 23.90 5.45 16.18
C TYR A 292 23.68 6.31 14.93
N PRO A 293 23.81 5.72 13.73
CA PRO A 293 23.53 6.43 12.51
C PRO A 293 22.02 6.65 12.38
N VAL A 294 21.64 7.81 11.83
CA VAL A 294 20.25 8.26 11.69
C VAL A 294 19.78 8.27 10.24
N ALA A 295 20.71 8.39 9.30
CA ALA A 295 20.41 8.38 7.88
C ALA A 295 21.52 7.70 7.07
N VAL A 296 21.19 7.29 5.86
CA VAL A 296 22.15 6.80 4.88
C VAL A 296 21.82 7.33 3.49
N SER A 297 22.86 7.65 2.74
CA SER A 297 22.77 7.96 1.31
C SER A 297 23.63 6.99 0.52
N LEU A 298 23.17 6.57 -0.65
CA LEU A 298 23.93 5.77 -1.60
C LEU A 298 24.51 6.68 -2.69
N VAL A 299 25.82 6.61 -2.91
CA VAL A 299 26.56 7.43 -3.88
C VAL A 299 27.54 6.57 -4.68
N VAL A 300 28.11 7.11 -5.76
CA VAL A 300 29.16 6.42 -6.53
C VAL A 300 30.51 6.67 -5.87
N ASP A 301 30.89 7.94 -5.70
CA ASP A 301 32.13 8.33 -5.03
C ASP A 301 31.88 8.85 -3.62
N GLN A 302 32.82 8.60 -2.70
CA GLN A 302 32.69 8.96 -1.28
C GLN A 302 32.39 10.46 -1.04
N CYS A 303 32.86 11.34 -1.94
CA CYS A 303 32.70 12.78 -1.83
C CYS A 303 31.54 13.36 -2.64
N ASP A 304 30.81 12.55 -3.39
CA ASP A 304 29.68 13.01 -4.18
C ASP A 304 28.64 13.71 -3.30
N LYS A 305 27.99 14.72 -3.86
CA LYS A 305 26.73 15.24 -3.29
C LYS A 305 25.67 14.18 -3.50
N ALA A 306 25.12 13.64 -2.41
CA ALA A 306 24.09 12.62 -2.50
C ALA A 306 22.80 13.17 -3.12
N THR A 307 22.06 12.32 -3.83
CA THR A 307 20.73 12.63 -4.40
C THR A 307 19.60 11.90 -3.68
N ASN A 308 19.92 11.22 -2.59
CA ASN A 308 19.02 10.42 -1.78
C ASN A 308 19.45 10.52 -0.31
N LEU A 309 18.51 10.38 0.61
CA LEU A 309 18.69 10.42 2.05
C LEU A 309 17.59 9.56 2.70
N LEU A 310 17.94 8.32 3.03
CA LEU A 310 17.02 7.37 3.65
C LEU A 310 17.15 7.46 5.17
N LYS A 311 16.01 7.55 5.85
CA LYS A 311 15.91 7.40 7.30
C LYS A 311 16.31 5.98 7.67
N LEU A 312 17.23 5.85 8.61
CA LEU A 312 17.55 4.55 9.19
C LEU A 312 16.51 4.24 10.27
N THR A 313 15.69 3.22 10.02
CA THR A 313 14.81 2.68 11.04
C THR A 313 15.64 1.95 12.08
N ARG A 314 15.59 2.49 13.29
CA ARG A 314 16.03 1.85 14.53
C ARG A 314 14.81 1.75 15.42
N ASP A 315 14.26 0.57 15.56
CA ASP A 315 13.28 0.36 16.61
C ASP A 315 14.03 0.39 17.94
N GLU A 316 13.92 1.52 18.64
CA GLU A 316 14.17 1.57 20.07
C GLU A 316 13.11 0.70 20.73
N GLY A 317 13.34 -0.61 20.76
CA GLY A 317 12.47 -1.52 21.45
C GLY A 317 12.24 -1.00 22.88
N PRO A 318 11.04 -1.14 23.46
CA PRO A 318 10.83 -0.80 24.85
C PRO A 318 11.94 -1.41 25.73
N LYS A 319 12.58 -0.56 26.56
CA LYS A 319 13.54 -0.94 27.61
C LYS A 319 12.95 -1.89 28.68
N THR A 320 11.72 -2.35 28.48
CA THR A 320 10.97 -3.20 29.40
C THR A 320 10.69 -4.53 28.72
N SER A 321 11.30 -5.59 29.25
CA SER A 321 10.97 -7.01 29.10
C SER A 321 9.88 -7.30 28.05
N GLN A 322 10.21 -7.20 26.76
CA GLN A 322 9.32 -7.69 25.72
C GLN A 322 9.05 -9.16 26.02
N SER A 323 7.77 -9.51 26.03
CA SER A 323 7.34 -10.90 26.13
C SER A 323 8.14 -11.69 25.09
N LEU A 324 8.85 -12.74 25.52
CA LEU A 324 9.62 -13.68 24.69
C LEU A 324 8.75 -14.46 23.67
N SER A 325 7.60 -13.92 23.29
CA SER A 325 6.56 -14.56 22.51
C SER A 325 5.67 -13.57 21.73
N SER A 326 6.11 -12.34 21.47
CA SER A 326 5.39 -11.43 20.57
C SER A 326 5.46 -11.88 19.10
N ILE A 327 4.36 -11.71 18.37
CA ILE A 327 4.18 -12.13 16.97
C ILE A 327 3.61 -10.97 16.17
N ALA A 328 4.41 -10.37 15.29
CA ALA A 328 3.95 -9.39 14.32
C ALA A 328 3.49 -10.05 13.02
N VAL A 329 2.51 -9.44 12.35
CA VAL A 329 1.97 -9.91 11.07
C VAL A 329 2.34 -8.95 9.97
N CYS A 330 3.07 -9.43 8.99
CA CYS A 330 3.42 -8.72 7.77
C CYS A 330 2.42 -9.11 6.67
N VAL A 331 1.69 -8.12 6.15
CA VAL A 331 0.81 -8.27 5.00
C VAL A 331 1.47 -7.57 3.82
N PRO A 332 2.36 -8.27 3.06
CA PRO A 332 3.13 -7.64 1.98
C PRO A 332 2.22 -7.19 0.83
N ARG A 333 1.03 -7.77 0.74
CA ARG A 333 0.17 -7.68 -0.41
C ARG A 333 -1.26 -7.49 0.04
N ILE A 334 -1.82 -6.37 -0.38
CA ILE A 334 -3.26 -6.23 -0.49
C ILE A 334 -3.57 -6.24 -1.98
N HIS A 335 -4.03 -7.37 -2.47
CA HIS A 335 -4.45 -7.48 -3.86
C HIS A 335 -5.95 -7.27 -3.94
N PHE A 336 -6.32 -6.06 -4.34
CA PHE A 336 -7.69 -5.78 -4.76
C PHE A 336 -7.86 -6.14 -6.22
N VAL A 337 -7.78 -7.44 -6.51
CA VAL A 337 -8.27 -8.01 -7.75
C VAL A 337 -9.58 -8.69 -7.40
N ASP A 338 -10.68 -8.09 -7.83
CA ASP A 338 -12.06 -8.59 -7.80
C ASP A 338 -12.45 -9.45 -6.58
N GLY A 339 -12.97 -8.80 -5.53
CA GLY A 339 -13.64 -9.50 -4.43
C GLY A 339 -13.35 -8.94 -3.03
N ASP A 340 -12.22 -8.29 -2.82
CA ASP A 340 -11.84 -7.78 -1.49
C ASP A 340 -12.76 -6.65 -1.01
N SER A 341 -13.19 -6.76 0.25
CA SER A 341 -14.12 -5.84 0.91
C SER A 341 -13.54 -5.32 2.23
N PRO A 342 -13.89 -4.09 2.68
CA PRO A 342 -13.46 -3.60 4.00
C PRO A 342 -13.86 -4.56 5.13
N VAL A 343 -14.96 -5.31 4.96
CA VAL A 343 -15.43 -6.31 5.92
C VAL A 343 -14.51 -7.52 6.00
N MET A 344 -13.95 -7.97 4.87
CA MET A 344 -12.99 -9.08 4.86
C MET A 344 -11.68 -8.67 5.53
N LEU A 345 -11.27 -7.42 5.37
CA LEU A 345 -10.13 -6.86 6.10
C LEU A 345 -10.41 -6.81 7.61
N ILE A 346 -11.61 -6.37 8.02
CA ILE A 346 -12.03 -6.41 9.43
C ILE A 346 -12.02 -7.86 9.95
N GLU A 347 -12.56 -8.83 9.18
CA GLU A 347 -12.54 -10.26 9.54
C GLU A 347 -11.12 -10.77 9.76
N PHE A 348 -10.19 -10.43 8.87
CA PHE A 348 -8.78 -10.79 8.98
C PHE A 348 -8.12 -10.15 10.22
N LEU A 349 -8.24 -8.84 10.40
CA LEU A 349 -7.61 -8.12 11.53
C LEU A 349 -8.14 -8.62 12.88
N GLU A 350 -9.44 -8.88 12.99
CA GLU A 350 -10.05 -9.39 14.21
C GLU A 350 -9.67 -10.86 14.48
N LEU A 351 -9.51 -11.68 13.44
CA LEU A 351 -8.95 -13.03 13.58
C LEU A 351 -7.50 -13.00 14.07
N VAL A 352 -6.64 -12.18 13.47
CA VAL A 352 -5.24 -12.00 13.91
C VAL A 352 -5.21 -11.63 15.39
N ARG A 353 -6.04 -10.68 15.80
CA ARG A 353 -6.11 -10.24 17.20
C ARG A 353 -6.64 -11.32 18.14
N ILE A 354 -7.63 -12.11 17.73
CA ILE A 354 -8.14 -13.25 18.52
C ILE A 354 -7.06 -14.32 18.71
N LEU A 355 -6.29 -14.58 17.65
CA LEU A 355 -5.21 -15.57 17.65
C LEU A 355 -3.95 -15.06 18.38
N GLY A 356 -3.91 -13.78 18.77
CA GLY A 356 -2.85 -13.20 19.58
C GLY A 356 -1.73 -12.55 18.77
N GLY A 357 -1.95 -12.16 17.52
CA GLY A 357 -1.00 -11.25 16.85
C GLY A 357 -0.91 -9.91 17.60
N ASP A 358 0.30 -9.39 17.77
CA ASP A 358 0.57 -8.17 18.56
C ASP A 358 0.34 -6.91 17.73
N ASN A 359 0.81 -6.90 16.49
CA ASN A 359 0.61 -5.82 15.53
C ASN A 359 0.57 -6.35 14.10
N VAL A 360 0.06 -5.53 13.20
CA VAL A 360 -0.03 -5.80 11.77
C VAL A 360 0.65 -4.67 11.01
N ILE A 361 1.61 -4.99 10.15
CA ILE A 361 2.15 -4.07 9.15
C ILE A 361 1.58 -4.47 7.80
N LEU A 362 0.85 -3.56 7.17
CA LEU A 362 0.13 -3.79 5.93
C LEU A 362 0.65 -2.85 4.84
N TYR A 363 1.03 -3.43 3.70
CA TYR A 363 1.58 -2.68 2.56
C TYR A 363 0.51 -2.45 1.52
N THR A 364 0.30 -1.18 1.17
CA THR A 364 -0.74 -0.79 0.21
C THR A 364 -0.15 0.03 -0.94
N LEU A 365 -0.60 -0.27 -2.17
CA LEU A 365 -0.28 0.52 -3.36
C LEU A 365 -1.15 1.77 -3.51
N ASP A 366 -2.36 1.73 -2.92
CA ASP A 366 -3.35 2.79 -2.71
C ASP A 366 -4.55 2.13 -2.00
N PRO A 367 -5.46 2.89 -1.36
CA PRO A 367 -6.76 2.35 -1.01
C PRO A 367 -7.43 1.73 -2.26
N PRO A 368 -8.00 0.53 -2.14
CA PRO A 368 -8.63 -0.20 -3.25
C PRO A 368 -9.56 0.67 -4.04
N SER A 369 -9.29 0.87 -5.33
CA SER A 369 -10.22 1.56 -6.24
C SER A 369 -10.67 2.95 -5.76
N GLY A 370 -9.89 3.63 -4.90
CA GLY A 370 -10.31 4.89 -4.26
C GLY A 370 -11.48 4.72 -3.30
N ASN A 371 -11.71 3.52 -2.76
CA ASN A 371 -12.78 3.21 -1.83
C ASN A 371 -12.44 3.78 -0.44
N PRO A 372 -13.12 4.85 0.00
CA PRO A 372 -12.80 5.54 1.25
C PRO A 372 -13.09 4.69 2.50
N TYR A 373 -13.84 3.59 2.36
CA TYR A 373 -14.15 2.71 3.51
C TYR A 373 -12.92 1.94 3.99
N PHE A 374 -11.94 1.68 3.12
CA PHE A 374 -10.69 1.07 3.56
C PHE A 374 -9.85 2.03 4.38
N GLU A 375 -9.79 3.31 4.00
CA GLU A 375 -9.10 4.33 4.78
C GLU A 375 -9.69 4.46 6.18
N ARG A 376 -11.03 4.46 6.30
CA ARG A 376 -11.71 4.43 7.59
C ARG A 376 -11.33 3.24 8.46
N VAL A 377 -11.25 2.05 7.86
CA VAL A 377 -10.79 0.84 8.56
C VAL A 377 -9.33 1.01 8.98
N TYR A 378 -8.46 1.49 8.09
CA TYR A 378 -7.05 1.73 8.38
C TYR A 378 -6.88 2.68 9.58
N GLU A 379 -7.50 3.85 9.52
CA GLU A 379 -7.46 4.86 10.58
C GLU A 379 -7.95 4.30 11.92
N TYR A 380 -9.05 3.54 11.91
CA TYR A 380 -9.60 2.94 13.12
C TYR A 380 -8.60 2.02 13.83
N TYR A 381 -7.92 1.13 13.09
CA TYR A 381 -6.93 0.22 13.67
C TYR A 381 -5.57 0.88 13.93
N GLN A 382 -5.20 1.91 13.15
CA GLN A 382 -4.00 2.73 13.39
C GLN A 382 -4.12 3.49 14.71
N LYS A 383 -5.28 4.12 14.99
CA LYS A 383 -5.53 4.81 16.27
C LYS A 383 -5.44 3.88 17.49
N GLN A 384 -5.68 2.58 17.30
CA GLN A 384 -5.52 1.56 18.34
C GLN A 384 -4.08 1.05 18.48
N GLY A 385 -3.15 1.49 17.63
CA GLY A 385 -1.77 1.00 17.60
C GLY A 385 -1.63 -0.44 17.12
N PHE A 386 -2.68 -1.02 16.51
CA PHE A 386 -2.68 -2.43 16.09
C PHE A 386 -2.30 -2.61 14.62
N LEU A 387 -2.59 -1.61 13.78
CA LEU A 387 -2.27 -1.62 12.37
C LEU A 387 -1.29 -0.49 12.06
N HIS A 388 -0.25 -0.78 11.30
CA HIS A 388 0.59 0.20 10.63
C HIS A 388 0.44 0.02 9.13
N VAL A 389 0.06 1.08 8.42
CA VAL A 389 -0.09 1.07 6.97
C VAL A 389 1.15 1.68 6.33
N SER A 390 1.91 0.87 5.62
CA SER A 390 3.07 1.32 4.83
C SER A 390 2.67 1.47 3.37
N ARG A 391 2.90 2.66 2.79
CA ARG A 391 2.68 2.87 1.37
C ARG A 391 3.85 2.29 0.57
N ILE A 392 3.53 1.68 -0.56
CA ILE A 392 4.49 1.23 -1.57
C ILE A 392 3.95 1.66 -2.95
N SER A 393 4.81 1.81 -3.95
CA SER A 393 4.37 2.10 -5.33
C SER A 393 5.21 1.30 -6.33
N VAL A 394 4.86 1.36 -7.61
CA VAL A 394 5.67 0.76 -8.68
C VAL A 394 6.85 1.69 -8.98
N PRO A 395 8.12 1.29 -8.81
CA PRO A 395 9.26 2.15 -9.09
C PRO A 395 9.51 2.36 -10.59
N GLY A 396 10.30 3.39 -10.89
CA GLY A 396 10.71 3.80 -12.25
C GLY A 396 9.55 4.33 -13.08
N ASP A 397 9.53 3.99 -14.37
CA ASP A 397 8.52 4.46 -15.34
C ASP A 397 7.22 3.64 -15.32
N GLY A 398 7.01 2.84 -14.27
CA GLY A 398 5.83 2.01 -14.13
C GLY A 398 4.55 2.83 -13.91
N PRO A 399 3.37 2.28 -14.26
CA PRO A 399 2.12 3.00 -14.11
C PRO A 399 1.72 3.13 -12.64
N ASN A 400 1.34 4.35 -12.25
CA ASN A 400 0.86 4.65 -10.89
C ASN A 400 -0.65 4.90 -10.80
N THR A 401 -1.39 4.91 -11.91
CA THR A 401 -2.86 4.98 -11.82
C THR A 401 -3.42 3.62 -11.41
N PRO A 402 -4.42 3.53 -10.51
CA PRO A 402 -4.84 2.25 -9.91
C PRO A 402 -5.16 1.16 -10.93
N ILE A 403 -5.94 1.47 -11.97
CA ILE A 403 -6.35 0.50 -12.99
C ILE A 403 -5.15 0.02 -13.83
N ARG A 404 -4.31 0.94 -14.33
CA ARG A 404 -3.14 0.58 -15.15
C ARG A 404 -2.10 -0.16 -14.33
N ARG A 405 -1.91 0.24 -13.07
CA ARG A 405 -1.03 -0.42 -12.11
C ARG A 405 -1.46 -1.85 -11.84
N ASN A 406 -2.74 -2.07 -11.56
CA ASN A 406 -3.27 -3.42 -11.33
C ASN A 406 -3.10 -4.30 -12.57
N ALA A 407 -3.46 -3.78 -13.76
CA ALA A 407 -3.24 -4.50 -15.01
C ALA A 407 -1.75 -4.81 -15.26
N PHE A 408 -0.86 -3.86 -14.98
CA PHE A 408 0.58 -4.04 -15.11
C PHE A 408 1.11 -5.13 -14.17
N LEU A 409 0.75 -5.09 -12.88
CA LEU A 409 1.22 -6.08 -11.90
C LEU A 409 0.63 -7.48 -12.16
N SER A 410 -0.60 -7.55 -12.66
CA SER A 410 -1.21 -8.82 -13.10
C SER A 410 -0.49 -9.41 -14.32
N ALA A 411 -0.03 -8.57 -15.24
CA ALA A 411 0.72 -9.00 -16.43
C ALA A 411 2.22 -9.29 -16.15
N ASN A 412 2.80 -8.67 -15.12
CA ASN A 412 4.23 -8.73 -14.82
C ASN A 412 4.50 -9.43 -13.48
N GLU A 413 4.38 -10.76 -13.48
CA GLU A 413 4.46 -11.56 -12.25
C GLU A 413 5.78 -11.41 -11.49
N ASP A 414 6.92 -11.39 -12.19
CA ASP A 414 8.23 -11.27 -11.53
C ASP A 414 8.46 -9.89 -10.92
N PHE A 415 7.94 -8.84 -11.55
CA PHE A 415 7.96 -7.49 -10.99
C PHE A 415 7.10 -7.43 -9.73
N ARG A 416 5.88 -7.97 -9.81
CA ARG A 416 4.95 -8.08 -8.68
C ARG A 416 5.58 -8.83 -7.51
N ARG A 417 6.20 -9.98 -7.76
CA ARG A 417 6.94 -10.75 -6.74
C ARG A 417 8.10 -9.96 -6.15
N SER A 418 8.81 -9.18 -6.97
CA SER A 418 9.92 -8.35 -6.47
C SER A 418 9.43 -7.27 -5.50
N LEU A 419 8.29 -6.65 -5.77
CA LEU A 419 7.63 -5.72 -4.84
C LEU A 419 7.19 -6.41 -3.54
N ASP A 420 6.53 -7.58 -3.64
CA ASP A 420 6.10 -8.36 -2.48
C ASP A 420 7.30 -8.69 -1.56
N LEU A 421 8.48 -8.97 -2.15
CA LEU A 421 9.71 -9.23 -1.41
C LEU A 421 10.30 -7.98 -0.74
N ILE A 422 10.19 -6.80 -1.36
CA ILE A 422 10.57 -5.54 -0.71
C ILE A 422 9.69 -5.31 0.51
N ALA A 423 8.37 -5.44 0.38
CA ALA A 423 7.43 -5.28 1.49
C ALA A 423 7.68 -6.29 2.62
N ALA A 424 7.87 -7.57 2.28
CA ALA A 424 8.13 -8.64 3.24
C ALA A 424 9.42 -8.41 4.03
N ASN A 425 10.52 -8.03 3.36
CA ASN A 425 11.79 -7.77 4.03
C ASN A 425 11.77 -6.45 4.80
N ASP A 426 11.17 -5.38 4.26
CA ASP A 426 10.99 -4.14 5.03
C ASP A 426 10.24 -4.40 6.35
N CYS A 427 9.18 -5.21 6.32
CA CYS A 427 8.42 -5.57 7.51
C CYS A 427 9.23 -6.39 8.53
N LEU A 428 10.01 -7.36 8.05
CA LEU A 428 10.94 -8.11 8.91
C LEU A 428 11.89 -7.16 9.62
N TYR A 429 12.44 -6.19 8.90
CA TYR A 429 13.44 -5.31 9.44
C TYR A 429 12.86 -4.23 10.40
N LYS A 430 11.63 -3.78 10.16
CA LYS A 430 10.79 -2.99 11.11
C LYS A 430 10.36 -3.76 12.37
N ASN A 431 10.73 -5.04 12.49
CA ASN A 431 10.34 -5.88 13.60
C ASN A 431 11.51 -6.57 14.31
N LEU A 432 12.76 -6.26 13.94
CA LEU A 432 13.92 -6.94 14.52
C LEU A 432 14.05 -6.76 16.04
N HIS A 433 13.55 -5.65 16.57
CA HIS A 433 13.70 -5.26 17.98
C HIS A 433 12.37 -5.09 18.71
N THR A 434 11.24 -5.38 18.07
CA THR A 434 9.89 -5.23 18.62
C THR A 434 9.14 -6.56 18.72
N SER A 435 9.50 -7.53 17.88
CA SER A 435 8.81 -8.81 17.76
C SER A 435 9.75 -10.00 17.83
N ASP A 436 9.37 -11.06 18.55
CA ASP A 436 10.15 -12.30 18.63
C ASP A 436 9.99 -13.16 17.37
N LEU A 437 8.76 -13.20 16.86
CA LEU A 437 8.39 -13.86 15.62
C LEU A 437 7.67 -12.88 14.70
N ILE A 438 7.80 -13.11 13.40
CA ILE A 438 6.92 -12.53 12.40
C ILE A 438 6.21 -13.63 11.62
N THR A 439 5.07 -13.34 11.03
CA THR A 439 4.48 -14.15 9.97
C THR A 439 4.14 -13.28 8.77
N ILE A 440 4.33 -13.80 7.56
CA ILE A 440 4.14 -13.07 6.31
C ILE A 440 3.00 -13.74 5.58
N ILE A 441 1.78 -13.19 5.72
CA ILE A 441 0.54 -13.79 5.22
C ILE A 441 -0.28 -12.73 4.48
N ASN A 442 -1.06 -13.16 3.49
CA ASN A 442 -2.04 -12.30 2.83
C ASN A 442 -3.31 -12.13 3.69
N SER A 443 -4.14 -11.12 3.38
CA SER A 443 -5.43 -10.89 4.06
C SER A 443 -6.43 -12.05 3.91
N ASN A 444 -6.24 -12.89 2.90
CA ASN A 444 -7.04 -14.09 2.62
C ASN A 444 -6.41 -15.38 3.19
N GLU A 445 -5.29 -15.26 3.89
CA GLU A 445 -4.57 -16.38 4.53
C GLU A 445 -4.58 -16.22 6.05
N ILE A 446 -4.68 -17.32 6.79
CA ILE A 446 -4.59 -17.29 8.26
C ILE A 446 -4.13 -18.63 8.82
N ILE A 447 -3.18 -18.61 9.76
CA ILE A 447 -2.72 -19.81 10.46
C ILE A 447 -3.72 -20.16 11.56
N ILE A 448 -4.41 -21.29 11.45
CA ILE A 448 -5.43 -21.73 12.41
C ILE A 448 -4.90 -22.89 13.25
N PRO A 449 -4.80 -22.73 14.59
CA PRO A 449 -4.54 -23.85 15.49
C PRO A 449 -5.77 -24.75 15.61
N ALA A 450 -5.59 -26.05 15.41
CA ALA A 450 -6.66 -27.03 15.57
C ALA A 450 -7.10 -27.19 17.04
N LYS A 451 -6.16 -27.05 18.00
CA LYS A 451 -6.39 -27.25 19.44
C LYS A 451 -6.08 -26.02 20.31
N SER A 452 -4.97 -25.32 20.04
CA SER A 452 -4.57 -24.13 20.81
C SER A 452 -5.56 -22.97 20.63
N HIS A 453 -5.54 -22.01 21.56
CA HIS A 453 -6.43 -20.83 21.56
C HIS A 453 -5.72 -19.56 21.06
N SER A 454 -4.40 -19.59 20.93
CA SER A 454 -3.57 -18.51 20.41
C SER A 454 -2.32 -19.06 19.70
N TRP A 455 -1.66 -18.21 18.92
CA TRP A 455 -0.40 -18.50 18.26
C TRP A 455 0.74 -18.69 19.27
N GLN A 456 0.80 -17.92 20.36
CA GLN A 456 1.80 -18.13 21.41
C GLN A 456 1.66 -19.52 22.05
N ALA A 457 0.42 -19.93 22.35
CA ALA A 457 0.15 -21.26 22.89
C ALA A 457 0.47 -22.37 21.88
N LEU A 458 0.19 -22.13 20.59
CA LEU A 458 0.57 -23.04 19.50
C LEU A 458 2.09 -23.18 19.43
N VAL A 459 2.83 -22.08 19.31
CA VAL A 459 4.30 -22.06 19.25
C VAL A 459 4.91 -22.76 20.45
N LYS A 460 4.48 -22.42 21.67
CA LYS A 460 4.98 -23.06 22.90
C LYS A 460 4.77 -24.58 22.90
N ASN A 461 3.61 -25.05 22.42
CA ASN A 461 3.27 -26.46 22.37
C ASN A 461 4.12 -27.23 21.34
N VAL A 462 4.25 -26.69 20.12
CA VAL A 462 4.94 -27.40 19.03
C VAL A 462 6.46 -27.37 19.18
N THR A 463 7.02 -26.30 19.73
CA THR A 463 8.47 -26.17 19.88
C THR A 463 9.02 -26.94 21.07
N ARG A 464 8.20 -27.17 22.12
CA ARG A 464 8.59 -27.85 23.36
C ARG A 464 9.88 -27.28 23.97
N GLY A 465 10.05 -25.95 23.90
CA GLY A 465 11.21 -25.24 24.42
C GLY A 465 12.44 -25.22 23.51
N LYS A 466 12.39 -25.84 22.32
CA LYS A 466 13.44 -25.72 21.30
C LYS A 466 13.26 -24.45 20.48
N THR A 467 14.37 -23.86 20.04
CA THR A 467 14.33 -22.72 19.11
C THR A 467 14.41 -23.20 17.67
N TYR A 468 13.51 -22.68 16.82
CA TYR A 468 13.51 -22.92 15.39
C TYR A 468 13.58 -21.57 14.65
N SER A 469 14.27 -21.54 13.52
CA SER A 469 14.33 -20.35 12.65
C SER A 469 12.99 -20.12 11.93
N SER A 470 12.29 -21.21 11.62
CA SER A 470 10.98 -21.22 11.00
C SER A 470 10.07 -22.30 11.61
N ILE A 471 8.80 -21.97 11.86
CA ILE A 471 7.74 -22.92 12.23
C ILE A 471 6.70 -22.87 11.12
N THR A 472 6.60 -23.93 10.33
CA THR A 472 5.88 -23.96 9.04
C THR A 472 4.61 -24.81 9.13
N PHE A 473 3.55 -24.33 8.51
CA PHE A 473 2.22 -24.94 8.49
C PHE A 473 1.78 -25.22 7.05
N ARG A 474 1.36 -26.46 6.79
CA ARG A 474 0.85 -26.84 5.46
C ARG A 474 -0.39 -26.05 5.09
N GLU A 475 -0.49 -25.72 3.82
CA GLU A 475 -1.63 -25.01 3.26
C GLU A 475 -2.87 -25.92 3.17
N ALA A 476 -4.01 -25.35 3.54
CA ALA A 476 -5.36 -25.83 3.32
C ALA A 476 -6.10 -24.80 2.47
N ILE A 477 -6.39 -25.15 1.22
CA ILE A 477 -7.13 -24.27 0.31
C ILE A 477 -8.63 -24.41 0.60
N PHE A 478 -9.30 -23.28 0.84
CA PHE A 478 -10.74 -23.14 1.02
C PHE A 478 -11.33 -22.43 -0.21
N PRO A 479 -11.89 -23.19 -1.18
CA PRO A 479 -12.45 -22.62 -2.39
C PRO A 479 -13.66 -21.75 -2.07
N MET A 480 -13.60 -20.48 -2.47
CA MET A 480 -14.71 -19.55 -2.40
C MET A 480 -15.66 -19.76 -3.58
N ASP A 481 -16.96 -19.65 -3.30
CA ASP A 481 -18.04 -19.83 -4.26
C ASP A 481 -19.02 -18.66 -4.11
N ASP A 482 -19.19 -17.89 -5.19
CA ASP A 482 -20.04 -16.71 -5.21
C ASP A 482 -21.52 -17.02 -5.08
N GLU A 483 -21.98 -18.14 -5.63
CA GLU A 483 -23.38 -18.54 -5.53
C GLU A 483 -23.70 -18.88 -4.08
N LEU A 484 -22.85 -19.68 -3.43
CA LEU A 484 -22.99 -20.01 -2.02
C LEU A 484 -22.91 -18.77 -1.13
N GLN A 485 -21.98 -17.86 -1.39
CA GLN A 485 -21.89 -16.60 -0.64
C GLN A 485 -23.14 -15.75 -0.81
N GLN A 486 -23.68 -15.64 -2.03
CA GLN A 486 -24.88 -14.85 -2.30
C GLN A 486 -26.13 -15.41 -1.62
N LEU A 487 -26.24 -16.73 -1.50
CA LEU A 487 -27.32 -17.42 -0.78
C LEU A 487 -27.17 -17.34 0.75
N THR A 488 -26.00 -16.96 1.25
CA THR A 488 -25.75 -16.88 2.69
C THR A 488 -26.47 -15.68 3.30
N PRO A 489 -27.28 -15.86 4.36
CA PRO A 489 -28.03 -14.77 4.95
C PRO A 489 -27.16 -13.85 5.82
N GLY A 490 -27.55 -12.58 5.86
CA GLY A 490 -27.00 -11.62 6.82
C GLY A 490 -25.54 -11.24 6.58
N ILE A 491 -24.83 -10.94 7.67
CA ILE A 491 -23.42 -10.52 7.63
C ILE A 491 -22.47 -11.63 7.19
N LEU A 492 -22.84 -12.91 7.37
CA LEU A 492 -22.00 -14.07 7.02
C LEU A 492 -21.64 -14.11 5.53
N LYS A 493 -22.48 -13.56 4.66
CA LYS A 493 -22.18 -13.37 3.23
C LYS A 493 -20.88 -12.59 2.98
N TYR A 494 -20.54 -11.66 3.86
CA TYR A 494 -19.35 -10.81 3.73
C TYR A 494 -18.14 -11.34 4.53
N LEU A 495 -18.26 -12.53 5.11
CA LEU A 495 -17.28 -13.14 6.02
C LEU A 495 -16.83 -14.50 5.46
N PRO A 496 -16.02 -14.50 4.38
CA PRO A 496 -15.67 -15.73 3.67
C PRO A 496 -14.93 -16.74 4.54
N LYS A 497 -14.14 -16.29 5.54
CA LYS A 497 -13.41 -17.23 6.41
C LYS A 497 -14.34 -18.00 7.33
N LEU A 498 -15.43 -17.37 7.78
CA LEU A 498 -16.50 -18.02 8.54
C LEU A 498 -17.47 -18.83 7.67
N ASN A 499 -17.71 -18.39 6.44
CA ASN A 499 -18.72 -19.00 5.57
C ASN A 499 -18.20 -20.24 4.82
N THR A 500 -16.93 -20.23 4.41
CA THR A 500 -16.33 -21.33 3.65
C THR A 500 -15.79 -22.42 4.58
N LEU A 501 -16.56 -23.49 4.78
CA LEU A 501 -16.22 -24.61 5.68
C LEU A 501 -15.53 -25.79 4.99
N ASN A 502 -15.55 -25.80 3.66
CA ASN A 502 -15.03 -26.89 2.86
C ASN A 502 -13.64 -26.52 2.36
N ARG A 503 -12.67 -27.41 2.59
CA ARG A 503 -11.33 -27.30 2.04
C ARG A 503 -10.99 -28.46 1.13
N LEU A 504 -10.00 -28.24 0.29
CA LEU A 504 -9.33 -29.29 -0.46
C LEU A 504 -8.39 -30.09 0.45
N GLU A 505 -7.82 -31.16 -0.10
CA GLU A 505 -6.70 -31.86 0.51
C GLU A 505 -5.53 -30.91 0.76
N PHE A 506 -4.80 -31.13 1.86
CA PHE A 506 -3.65 -30.31 2.19
C PHE A 506 -2.60 -30.38 1.09
N SER A 507 -1.87 -29.28 0.86
CA SER A 507 -0.76 -29.30 -0.10
C SER A 507 0.25 -30.40 0.28
N GLU A 508 0.67 -31.17 -0.72
CA GLU A 508 1.74 -32.16 -0.58
C GLU A 508 3.11 -31.49 -0.39
N ASP A 509 3.27 -30.28 -0.93
CA ASP A 509 4.50 -29.51 -0.84
C ASP A 509 4.43 -28.39 0.20
N THR A 510 5.61 -27.88 0.52
CA THR A 510 5.77 -26.72 1.40
C THR A 510 6.03 -25.44 0.61
N HIS A 511 5.76 -25.38 -0.71
CA HIS A 511 6.02 -24.17 -1.48
C HIS A 511 5.04 -23.05 -1.11
N HIS A 512 3.79 -23.42 -0.79
CA HIS A 512 2.70 -22.51 -0.44
C HIS A 512 2.38 -22.48 1.07
N ALA A 513 3.21 -23.15 1.87
CA ALA A 513 3.04 -23.16 3.33
C ALA A 513 3.20 -21.74 3.92
N GLN A 514 2.72 -21.53 5.13
CA GLN A 514 2.93 -20.27 5.86
C GLN A 514 3.78 -20.55 7.09
N SER A 515 4.57 -19.57 7.55
CA SER A 515 5.49 -19.79 8.66
C SER A 515 5.51 -18.65 9.68
N PHE A 516 5.84 -18.99 10.92
CA PHE A 516 6.40 -18.06 11.90
C PHE A 516 7.92 -18.04 11.76
N LEU A 517 8.51 -16.87 11.60
CA LEU A 517 9.93 -16.65 11.37
C LEU A 517 10.57 -15.95 12.58
N LYS A 518 11.70 -16.47 13.06
CA LYS A 518 12.45 -15.89 14.17
C LYS A 518 13.24 -14.66 13.74
N THR A 519 12.83 -13.47 14.19
CA THR A 519 13.45 -12.19 13.82
C THR A 519 14.93 -12.14 14.17
N SER A 520 15.33 -12.75 15.28
CA SER A 520 16.73 -12.78 15.71
C SER A 520 17.65 -13.61 14.80
N GLN A 521 17.12 -14.53 13.99
CA GLN A 521 17.90 -15.48 13.18
C GLN A 521 17.79 -15.26 11.67
N VAL A 522 16.64 -14.75 11.18
CA VAL A 522 16.35 -14.64 9.75
C VAL A 522 17.03 -13.42 9.14
N LEU A 523 17.83 -13.63 8.10
CA LEU A 523 18.53 -12.61 7.33
C LEU A 523 17.63 -12.01 6.24
N LYS A 524 16.97 -12.85 5.45
CA LYS A 524 16.05 -12.40 4.40
C LYS A 524 14.96 -13.43 4.15
N VAL A 525 13.87 -12.95 3.60
CA VAL A 525 12.73 -13.74 3.14
C VAL A 525 12.80 -13.77 1.62
N GLU A 526 12.93 -14.97 1.04
CA GLU A 526 13.02 -15.18 -0.42
C GLU A 526 11.68 -15.63 -1.05
N GLY A 527 10.71 -15.87 -0.18
CA GLY A 527 9.39 -16.40 -0.44
C GLY A 527 8.75 -16.74 0.91
N ILE A 528 7.50 -17.16 0.90
CA ILE A 528 6.70 -17.34 2.12
C ILE A 528 7.29 -18.42 3.07
N THR A 529 8.10 -19.36 2.55
CA THR A 529 8.41 -20.62 3.25
C THR A 529 9.88 -20.90 3.53
N LEU A 530 10.81 -20.20 2.89
CA LEU A 530 12.24 -20.47 3.00
C LEU A 530 13.00 -19.21 3.41
N PRO A 531 13.20 -18.96 4.72
CA PRO A 531 14.10 -17.91 5.15
C PRO A 531 15.55 -18.31 4.85
N LYS A 532 16.38 -17.33 4.50
CA LYS A 532 17.83 -17.45 4.71
C LYS A 532 18.14 -16.87 6.08
N CYS A 533 19.00 -17.54 6.83
CA CYS A 533 19.40 -17.13 8.16
C CYS A 533 20.73 -16.38 8.11
N LEU A 534 21.04 -15.66 9.18
CA LEU A 534 22.35 -15.06 9.38
C LEU A 534 23.44 -16.15 9.35
N ASN A 535 24.60 -15.84 8.77
CA ASN A 535 25.68 -16.81 8.51
C ASN A 535 26.15 -17.59 9.75
N ALA A 536 25.90 -17.06 10.96
CA ALA A 536 26.18 -17.74 12.23
C ALA A 536 25.25 -18.95 12.51
N TYR A 537 24.17 -19.13 11.75
CA TYR A 537 23.16 -20.16 11.98
C TYR A 537 22.80 -20.95 10.72
N LYS A 538 22.74 -22.27 10.87
CA LYS A 538 22.02 -23.12 9.92
C LYS A 538 20.53 -22.97 10.18
N CYS A 539 19.75 -22.58 9.17
CA CYS A 539 18.30 -22.48 9.32
C CYS A 539 17.72 -23.81 9.76
N SER A 540 16.88 -23.75 10.81
CA SER A 540 16.13 -24.89 11.31
C SER A 540 14.64 -24.64 11.09
N THR A 541 13.96 -25.62 10.49
CA THR A 541 12.54 -25.53 10.17
C THR A 541 11.78 -26.64 10.88
N LEU A 542 10.72 -26.28 11.61
CA LEU A 542 9.77 -27.22 12.18
C LEU A 542 8.52 -27.27 11.31
N LEU A 543 8.28 -28.39 10.64
CA LEU A 543 7.02 -28.62 9.93
C LEU A 543 5.97 -29.17 10.91
N VAL A 544 4.89 -28.42 11.11
CA VAL A 544 3.81 -28.77 12.03
C VAL A 544 2.79 -29.67 11.32
N SER A 545 2.34 -30.73 12.03
CA SER A 545 1.28 -31.61 11.53
C SER A 545 -0.04 -30.83 11.35
N PRO A 546 -0.78 -31.02 10.24
CA PRO A 546 -2.10 -30.42 10.03
C PRO A 546 -3.13 -30.76 11.12
N GLU A 547 -2.96 -31.85 11.86
CA GLU A 547 -3.81 -32.20 13.02
C GLU A 547 -3.64 -31.24 14.22
N ILE A 548 -2.54 -30.47 14.24
CA ILE A 548 -2.21 -29.50 15.28
C ILE A 548 -2.54 -28.08 14.82
N ALA A 549 -2.12 -27.73 13.59
CA ALA A 549 -2.39 -26.44 12.97
C ALA A 549 -2.14 -26.50 11.46
N SER A 550 -2.87 -25.68 10.72
CA SER A 550 -2.77 -25.53 9.27
C SER A 550 -2.84 -24.05 8.88
N SER A 551 -2.30 -23.73 7.70
CA SER A 551 -2.50 -22.42 7.10
C SER A 551 -3.71 -22.47 6.19
N HIS A 552 -4.74 -21.70 6.49
CA HIS A 552 -5.94 -21.60 5.67
C HIS A 552 -5.74 -20.55 4.57
N HIS A 553 -6.07 -20.87 3.33
CA HIS A 553 -6.05 -19.95 2.20
C HIS A 553 -7.43 -19.90 1.54
N TYR A 554 -8.14 -18.80 1.72
CA TYR A 554 -9.47 -18.57 1.16
C TYR A 554 -9.33 -17.88 -0.19
N ARG A 555 -9.74 -18.54 -1.27
CA ARG A 555 -9.59 -17.99 -2.63
C ARG A 555 -10.57 -18.58 -3.62
N TYR A 556 -10.86 -17.82 -4.67
CA TYR A 556 -11.46 -18.36 -5.88
C TYR A 556 -10.45 -19.22 -6.64
N LEU A 557 -10.92 -20.35 -7.16
CA LEU A 557 -10.12 -21.20 -8.03
C LEU A 557 -10.37 -20.80 -9.49
N THR A 558 -9.35 -20.93 -10.33
CA THR A 558 -9.51 -20.80 -11.78
C THR A 558 -10.32 -21.96 -12.35
N GLU A 559 -10.91 -21.80 -13.53
CA GLU A 559 -11.64 -22.88 -14.23
C GLU A 559 -10.81 -24.17 -14.31
N ARG A 560 -9.53 -24.05 -14.72
CA ARG A 560 -8.59 -25.18 -14.80
C ARG A 560 -8.32 -25.84 -13.45
N GLU A 561 -8.30 -25.06 -12.37
CA GLU A 561 -8.16 -25.63 -11.03
C GLU A 561 -9.42 -26.37 -10.62
N TRP A 562 -10.61 -25.85 -10.96
CA TRP A 562 -11.89 -26.51 -10.69
C TRP A 562 -12.01 -27.86 -11.43
N GLU A 563 -11.67 -27.89 -12.72
CA GLU A 563 -11.62 -29.12 -13.53
C GLU A 563 -10.66 -30.17 -12.94
N ARG A 564 -9.53 -29.73 -12.38
CA ARG A 564 -8.60 -30.63 -11.67
C ARG A 564 -9.14 -31.07 -10.31
N GLN A 565 -9.98 -30.25 -9.67
CA GLN A 565 -10.59 -30.55 -8.38
C GLN A 565 -11.77 -31.52 -8.45
N GLU A 566 -12.47 -31.65 -9.58
CA GLU A 566 -13.53 -32.67 -9.73
C GLU A 566 -13.04 -34.09 -9.42
N LYS A 567 -11.72 -34.31 -9.42
CA LYS A 567 -11.05 -35.56 -9.08
C LYS A 567 -10.52 -35.64 -7.64
N LYS A 568 -10.60 -34.57 -6.86
CA LYS A 568 -10.05 -34.48 -5.49
C LYS A 568 -11.14 -34.57 -4.42
N LYS A 569 -10.76 -35.05 -3.24
CA LYS A 569 -11.65 -35.12 -2.07
C LYS A 569 -11.82 -33.75 -1.44
N ILE A 570 -13.06 -33.40 -1.12
CA ILE A 570 -13.42 -32.21 -0.33
C ILE A 570 -13.60 -32.63 1.12
N PHE A 571 -13.05 -31.85 2.05
CA PHE A 571 -13.12 -32.10 3.47
C PHE A 571 -13.83 -30.94 4.16
N LYS A 572 -14.78 -31.25 5.04
CA LYS A 572 -15.37 -30.26 5.95
C LYS A 572 -14.39 -30.01 7.10
N ASP A 573 -14.01 -28.76 7.31
CA ASP A 573 -13.07 -28.33 8.34
C ASP A 573 -13.71 -27.26 9.23
N LEU A 574 -13.82 -27.55 10.52
CA LEU A 574 -14.48 -26.70 11.52
C LEU A 574 -13.49 -26.05 12.49
N SER A 575 -12.18 -26.12 12.20
CA SER A 575 -11.13 -25.60 13.08
C SER A 575 -11.31 -24.11 13.40
N LEU A 576 -11.67 -23.30 12.40
CA LEU A 576 -11.91 -21.86 12.58
C LEU A 576 -13.22 -21.57 13.36
N GLN A 577 -14.23 -22.44 13.26
CA GLN A 577 -15.55 -22.23 13.88
C GLN A 577 -15.48 -22.15 15.41
N ARG A 578 -14.44 -22.69 16.03
CA ARG A 578 -14.16 -22.52 17.47
C ARG A 578 -14.01 -21.05 17.88
N PHE A 579 -13.67 -20.16 16.94
CA PHE A 579 -13.52 -18.73 17.16
C PHE A 579 -14.73 -17.91 16.70
N GLN A 580 -15.74 -18.54 16.08
CA GLN A 580 -16.86 -17.87 15.40
C GLN A 580 -17.57 -16.86 16.29
N TYR A 581 -18.02 -17.27 17.48
CA TYR A 581 -18.76 -16.38 18.38
C TYR A 581 -17.94 -15.15 18.77
N ARG A 582 -16.67 -15.35 19.12
CA ARG A 582 -15.76 -14.27 19.52
C ARG A 582 -15.45 -13.34 18.35
N LEU A 583 -15.31 -13.91 17.14
CA LEU A 583 -15.07 -13.15 15.92
C LEU A 583 -16.27 -12.29 15.55
N LEU A 584 -17.46 -12.88 15.45
CA LEU A 584 -18.69 -12.15 15.12
C LEU A 584 -18.97 -11.01 16.10
N SER A 585 -18.83 -11.26 17.41
CA SER A 585 -19.00 -10.22 18.44
C SER A 585 -18.02 -9.06 18.30
N ARG A 586 -16.79 -9.32 17.82
CA ARG A 586 -15.78 -8.27 17.64
C ARG A 586 -16.01 -7.50 16.35
N ILE A 587 -16.32 -8.20 15.26
CA ILE A 587 -16.68 -7.59 13.97
C ILE A 587 -17.89 -6.66 14.14
N GLU A 588 -18.92 -7.09 14.87
CA GLU A 588 -20.10 -6.26 15.16
C GLU A 588 -19.71 -4.93 15.81
N ARG A 589 -18.87 -4.98 16.85
CA ARG A 589 -18.41 -3.78 17.55
C ARG A 589 -17.66 -2.80 16.64
N VAL A 590 -16.91 -3.33 15.67
CA VAL A 590 -16.22 -2.48 14.67
C VAL A 590 -17.25 -1.87 13.72
N LEU A 591 -18.19 -2.66 13.21
CA LEU A 591 -19.20 -2.20 12.25
C LEU A 591 -20.23 -1.24 12.85
N GLN A 592 -20.45 -1.28 14.17
CA GLN A 592 -21.28 -0.32 14.90
C GLN A 592 -20.55 1.00 15.20
N ASN A 593 -19.23 1.07 14.99
CA ASN A 593 -18.46 2.27 15.24
C ASN A 593 -18.68 3.29 14.11
N GLU A 594 -19.06 4.51 14.46
CA GLU A 594 -19.34 5.59 13.50
C GLU A 594 -18.14 5.92 12.60
N GLN A 595 -16.91 5.76 13.09
CA GLN A 595 -15.69 5.99 12.30
C GLN A 595 -15.51 4.97 11.18
N VAL A 596 -16.09 3.76 11.30
CA VAL A 596 -15.95 2.65 10.35
C VAL A 596 -17.24 2.45 9.53
N TYR A 597 -18.03 3.53 9.35
CA TYR A 597 -19.31 3.45 8.64
C TYR A 597 -19.15 2.92 7.21
N ILE A 598 -19.83 1.80 6.91
CA ILE A 598 -19.93 1.16 5.60
C ILE A 598 -21.42 1.05 5.21
N PRO A 599 -21.91 1.80 4.20
CA PRO A 599 -23.33 1.89 3.86
C PRO A 599 -23.98 0.55 3.50
N LEU A 600 -23.25 -0.34 2.81
CA LEU A 600 -23.74 -1.65 2.36
C LEU A 600 -24.17 -2.57 3.51
N ILE A 601 -23.78 -2.25 4.75
CA ILE A 601 -24.03 -3.08 5.94
C ILE A 601 -25.10 -2.45 6.86
N LYS A 602 -25.50 -1.20 6.58
CA LYS A 602 -26.45 -0.46 7.40
C LYS A 602 -27.83 -1.13 7.38
N GLY A 603 -28.14 -1.88 8.44
CA GLY A 603 -29.39 -2.63 8.59
C GLY A 603 -29.20 -4.10 8.97
N TYR A 604 -28.00 -4.66 8.75
CA TYR A 604 -27.65 -6.00 9.24
C TYR A 604 -27.29 -5.91 10.73
N THR A 605 -28.30 -5.99 11.59
CA THR A 605 -28.10 -6.23 13.03
C THR A 605 -28.10 -7.72 13.33
N LEU A 606 -27.30 -8.15 14.30
CA LEU A 606 -27.16 -9.56 14.72
C LEU A 606 -28.44 -10.18 15.31
N LYS A 607 -29.59 -9.48 15.32
CA LYS A 607 -30.89 -10.09 15.66
C LYS A 607 -31.22 -11.32 14.80
N THR A 608 -30.58 -11.47 13.65
CA THR A 608 -30.73 -12.64 12.76
C THR A 608 -29.84 -13.84 13.11
N ILE A 609 -28.91 -13.75 14.08
CA ILE A 609 -28.01 -14.87 14.48
C ILE A 609 -28.53 -15.67 15.68
N SER A 610 -29.72 -15.37 16.20
CA SER A 610 -30.37 -16.24 17.21
C SER A 610 -30.89 -17.59 16.67
N LEU A 611 -30.61 -17.93 15.39
CA LEU A 611 -31.13 -19.12 14.70
C LEU A 611 -30.06 -19.98 14.00
N ILE A 612 -28.77 -19.78 14.29
CA ILE A 612 -27.66 -20.67 13.87
C ILE A 612 -26.95 -21.13 15.15
#